data_AF-A0A139QUV3-F1
#
_entry.id   AF-A0A139QUV3-F1
#
_cell.length_a   1.000
_cell.length_b   1.000
_cell.length_c   1.000
_cell.angle_alpha   90.00
_cell.angle_beta   90.00
_cell.angle_gamma   90.00
#
_symmetry.space_group_name_H-M   'P 1'
#
loop_
_entity.id
_entity.type
_entity.pdbx_description
1 polymer ?
#
loop_
_entity_poly.entity_id
_entity_poly.type
_entity_poly.pdbx_seq_one_letter_code
_entity_poly.pdbx_strand_id
1 'polypeptide(L)' 'MLSDGLLALDPGHYIEILFVEKIATLLAQWKAEKDWTIDIIPSQASTNPFHHI' A
#
# COMPACT_ATOMS: atom_id res chain seq x y z
N MET A 1 -3.75 15.47 21.24
CA MET A 1 -2.53 14.65 21.25
C MET A 1 -1.48 15.24 22.20
N LEU A 2 -0.79 16.34 21.85
CA LEU A 2 0.25 16.90 22.72
C LEU A 2 -0.27 17.43 24.06
N SER A 3 -1.38 18.18 24.06
CA SER A 3 -2.02 18.67 25.30
C SER A 3 -2.61 17.55 26.17
N ASP A 4 -2.80 16.36 25.59
CA ASP A 4 -3.30 15.17 26.28
C ASP A 4 -2.14 14.27 26.78
N GLY A 5 -0.89 14.70 26.60
CA GLY A 5 0.30 13.91 26.94
C GLY A 5 0.50 12.66 26.07
N LEU A 6 -0.18 12.57 24.91
CA LEU A 6 -0.10 11.42 24.02
C LEU A 6 1.05 11.58 23.02
N LEU A 7 2.04 10.69 23.13
CA LEU A 7 3.11 10.55 22.14
C LEU A 7 2.59 9.83 20.89
N ALA A 8 3.06 10.27 19.72
CA ALA A 8 2.69 9.68 18.44
C ALA A 8 3.89 9.68 17.48
N LEU A 9 3.85 8.79 16.50
CA LEU A 9 4.75 8.74 15.36
C LEU A 9 3.93 8.92 14.10
N ASP A 10 4.34 9.85 13.25
CA ASP A 10 3.75 10.08 11.94
C ASP A 10 4.78 9.73 10.87
N PRO A 11 4.66 8.56 10.23
CA PRO A 11 5.57 8.16 9.15
C PRO A 11 5.14 8.73 7.79
N GLY A 12 4.10 9.57 7.74
CA GLY A 12 3.45 10.04 6.53
C GLY A 12 2.49 9.01 5.94
N HIS A 13 1.65 9.46 5.01
CA HIS A 13 0.58 8.63 4.43
C HIS A 13 1.10 7.58 3.43
N TYR A 14 2.25 7.81 2.80
CA TYR A 14 2.77 6.92 1.76
C TYR A 14 3.16 5.52 2.27
N ILE A 15 3.21 5.30 3.59
CA ILE A 15 3.35 3.96 4.19
C ILE A 15 2.27 2.98 3.71
N GLU A 16 1.11 3.49 3.27
CA GLU A 16 0.01 2.69 2.76
C GLU A 16 0.32 2.07 1.39
N ILE A 17 1.44 2.38 0.74
CA ILE A 17 1.88 1.72 -0.50
C ILE A 17 1.97 0.19 -0.36
N LEU A 18 2.17 -0.31 0.86
CA LEU A 18 2.10 -1.74 1.18
C LEU A 18 0.78 -2.39 0.71
N PHE A 19 -0.32 -1.63 0.69
CA PHE A 19 -1.60 -2.08 0.17
C PHE A 19 -1.50 -2.56 -1.28
N VAL A 20 -0.78 -1.84 -2.14
CA VAL A 20 -0.67 -2.15 -3.57
C VAL A 20 -0.07 -3.55 -3.77
N GLU A 21 1.02 -3.84 -3.07
CA GLU A 21 1.68 -5.15 -3.13
C GLU A 21 0.78 -6.24 -2.55
N LYS A 22 0.24 -6.03 -1.34
CA LYS A 22 -0.55 -7.05 -0.61
C LYS A 22 -1.84 -7.40 -1.34
N ILE A 23 -2.55 -6.43 -1.89
CA ILE A 23 -3.76 -6.68 -2.66
C ILE A 23 -3.44 -7.34 -3.99
N ALA A 24 -2.37 -6.95 -4.68
CA ALA A 24 -1.98 -7.63 -5.91
C ALA A 24 -1.68 -9.12 -5.66
N THR A 25 -0.99 -9.45 -4.56
CA THR A 25 -0.77 -10.84 -4.14
C THR A 25 -2.09 -11.58 -3.86
N LEU A 26 -2.99 -10.97 -3.09
CA LEU A 26 -4.28 -11.59 -2.76
C LEU A 26 -5.15 -11.82 -4.01
N LEU A 27 -5.20 -10.85 -4.91
CA LEU A 27 -5.94 -10.96 -6.16
C LEU A 27 -5.31 -11.98 -7.11
N ALA A 28 -3.98 -12.10 -7.14
CA ALA A 28 -3.28 -13.13 -7.90
C ALA A 28 -3.59 -14.54 -7.36
N GLN A 29 -3.71 -14.69 -6.04
CA GLN A 29 -4.17 -15.94 -5.43
C GLN A 29 -5.60 -16.28 -5.89
N TRP A 30 -6.53 -15.33 -5.81
CA TRP A 30 -7.91 -15.56 -6.28
C TRP A 30 -8.02 -15.81 -7.78
N LYS A 31 -7.18 -15.16 -8.59
CA LYS A 31 -7.05 -15.44 -10.02
C LYS A 31 -6.74 -16.92 -10.25
N ALA A 32 -5.77 -17.47 -9.52
CA ALA A 32 -5.39 -18.87 -9.63
C ALA A 32 -6.49 -19.82 -9.12
N GLU A 33 -7.14 -19.49 -7.99
CA GLU A 33 -8.19 -20.32 -7.39
C GLU A 33 -9.49 -20.38 -8.22
N LYS A 34 -9.76 -19.35 -9.03
CA LYS A 34 -11.01 -19.19 -9.78
C LYS A 34 -10.82 -19.22 -11.29
N ASP A 35 -9.64 -19.62 -11.74
CA ASP A 35 -9.28 -19.71 -13.17
C ASP A 35 -9.57 -18.42 -13.96
N TRP A 36 -9.27 -17.26 -13.38
CA TRP A 36 -9.51 -15.99 -14.05
C TRP A 36 -8.49 -15.76 -15.18
N THR A 37 -8.98 -15.37 -16.35
CA THR A 37 -8.17 -15.02 -17.54
C THR A 37 -7.93 -13.51 -17.66
N ILE A 38 -7.54 -12.88 -16.53
CA ILE A 38 -7.18 -11.45 -16.46
C ILE A 38 -5.84 -11.28 -15.78
N ASP A 39 -5.12 -10.20 -16.05
CA ASP A 39 -3.86 -9.90 -15.39
C ASP A 39 -4.03 -8.94 -14.21
N ILE A 40 -3.26 -9.20 -13.15
CA ILE A 40 -3.20 -8.35 -11.96
C ILE A 40 -1.82 -7.71 -11.96
N ILE A 41 -1.76 -6.40 -12.16
CA ILE A 41 -0.50 -5.65 -12.31
C ILE A 41 -0.44 -4.55 -11.24
N PRO A 42 0.45 -4.64 -10.23
CA PRO A 42 0.61 -3.58 -9.24
C PRO A 42 1.31 -2.35 -9.85
N SER A 43 0.81 -1.15 -9.53
CA SER A 43 1.47 0.10 -9.93
C SER A 43 2.88 0.18 -9.34
N GLN A 44 3.87 0.49 -10.19
CA GLN A 44 5.27 0.72 -9.80
C GLN A 44 5.66 2.20 -9.82
N ALA A 45 4.80 3.06 -10.38
CA ALA A 45 5.04 4.49 -10.39
C ALA A 45 4.90 5.03 -8.96
N SER A 46 5.95 5.67 -8.45
CA SER A 46 5.88 6.34 -7.15
C SER A 46 4.88 7.49 -7.22
N THR A 47 3.91 7.48 -6.32
CA THR A 47 2.97 8.58 -6.12
C THR A 47 3.25 9.34 -4.83
N ASN A 48 4.41 9.11 -4.20
CA ASN A 48 4.85 9.88 -3.05
C ASN A 48 5.22 11.31 -3.52
N PRO A 49 4.51 12.36 -3.08
CA PRO A 49 4.83 13.72 -3.49
C PRO A 49 6.05 14.28 -2.74
N PHE A 50 6.53 13.59 -1.71
CA PHE A 50 7.60 14.08 -0.84
C PHE A 50 8.93 13.37 -1.12
N HIS A 51 9.98 14.19 -1.25
CA HIS A 51 11.36 13.75 -1.29
C HIS A 51 12.09 14.40 -0.12
N HIS A 52 12.69 13.58 0.74
CA HIS A 52 13.48 14.08 1.86
C HIS A 52 14.84 14.60 1.35
N ILE A 53 15.30 15.71 1.95
CA ILE A 53 16.57 16.38 1.65
C ILE A 53 17.71 15.72 2.41
#